data_AF-A0A9E1NG73-F1
#
_entry.id   AF-A0A9E1NG73-F1
#
_cell.length_a   1.000
_cell.length_b   1.000
_cell.length_c   1.000
_cell.angle_alpha   90.00
_cell.angle_beta   90.00
_cell.angle_gamma   90.00
#
_symmetry.space_group_name_H-M   'P 1'
#
loop_
_entity.id
_entity.type
_entity.pdbx_description
1 polymer ?
#
loop_
_entity_poly.entity_id
_entity_poly.type
_entity_poly.pdbx_seq_one_letter_code
_entity_poly.pdbx_strand_id
1 'polypeptide(L)'
;MKKDGGLIINWQLHHLSLPDIEGFKEEFQTSFPGVLLDPGPLKFSGTVVEDSAGRYKPGWHMISSYICSIDRKRGIIETMNTIYKVIDEGNDELPDMGNDILNILYKDPKK
;
A
#
# COMPACT_ATOMS: atom_id res chain seq x y z
N MET A 1 -19.11 1.97 -3.39
CA MET A 1 -18.52 0.72 -3.92
C MET A 1 -17.05 0.97 -4.19
N LYS A 2 -16.15 0.07 -3.76
CA LYS A 2 -14.71 0.22 -4.04
C LYS A 2 -14.43 0.02 -5.53
N LYS A 3 -13.39 0.67 -6.05
CA LYS A 3 -12.96 0.57 -7.44
C LYS A 3 -12.13 -0.71 -7.66
N ASP A 4 -12.18 -1.25 -8.86
CA ASP A 4 -11.24 -2.29 -9.28
C ASP A 4 -9.84 -1.69 -9.37
N GLY A 5 -8.89 -2.29 -8.66
CA GLY A 5 -7.48 -1.94 -8.58
C GLY A 5 -6.64 -2.49 -9.72
N GLY A 6 -7.19 -3.45 -10.46
CA GLY A 6 -6.44 -4.22 -11.44
C GLY A 6 -5.64 -5.36 -10.82
N LEU A 7 -4.76 -5.93 -11.63
CA LEU A 7 -3.93 -7.08 -11.31
C LEU A 7 -2.47 -6.66 -11.15
N ILE A 8 -1.88 -7.01 -10.01
CA ILE A 8 -0.51 -6.68 -9.65
C ILE A 8 0.31 -7.95 -9.42
N ILE A 9 1.54 -7.97 -9.92
CA ILE A 9 2.54 -9.06 -9.73
C ILE A 9 3.81 -8.50 -9.09
N ASN A 10 4.73 -9.38 -8.66
CA ASN A 10 5.99 -8.97 -8.02
C ASN A 10 5.76 -7.94 -6.90
N TRP A 11 4.72 -8.18 -6.09
CA TRP A 11 4.28 -7.22 -5.10
C TRP A 11 4.97 -7.46 -3.76
N GLN A 12 5.09 -6.39 -2.97
CA GLN A 12 5.79 -6.36 -1.69
C GLN A 12 5.04 -5.51 -0.69
N LEU A 13 4.96 -5.95 0.57
CA LEU A 13 4.44 -5.17 1.68
C LEU A 13 5.50 -4.24 2.29
N HIS A 14 5.04 -3.04 2.64
CA HIS A 14 5.82 -2.01 3.28
C HIS A 14 5.14 -1.62 4.59
N HIS A 15 5.81 -1.91 5.70
CA HIS A 15 5.40 -1.48 7.02
C HIS A 15 5.85 -0.05 7.27
N LEU A 16 4.93 0.80 7.72
CA LEU A 16 5.22 2.18 8.03
C LEU A 16 5.17 2.38 9.53
N SER A 17 6.20 3.02 10.09
CA SER A 17 6.18 3.46 11.47
C SER A 17 5.25 4.67 11.61
N LEU A 18 4.34 4.63 12.58
CA LEU A 18 3.67 5.85 13.04
C LEU A 18 4.60 6.58 14.01
N PRO A 19 4.66 7.92 13.96
CA PRO A 19 5.29 8.71 15.01
C PRO A 19 4.72 8.33 16.39
N ASP A 20 5.61 8.18 17.37
CA ASP A 20 5.25 8.01 18.77
C ASP A 20 4.91 9.38 19.38
N ILE A 21 3.76 9.91 18.98
CA ILE A 21 3.22 11.18 19.44
C ILE A 21 1.83 10.89 20.02
N GLU A 22 1.58 11.36 21.24
CA GLU A 22 0.29 11.21 21.91
C GLU A 22 -0.85 11.74 21.02
N GLY A 23 -1.91 10.94 20.83
CA GLY A 23 -3.05 11.28 19.99
C GLY A 23 -2.87 11.04 18.48
N PHE A 24 -1.65 10.79 18.00
CA PHE A 24 -1.41 10.64 16.55
C PHE A 24 -2.12 9.43 15.96
N LYS A 25 -2.18 8.32 16.71
CA LYS A 25 -2.84 7.10 16.25
C LYS A 25 -4.35 7.31 16.10
N GLU A 26 -4.97 8.00 17.05
CA GLU A 26 -6.40 8.33 17.03
C GLU A 26 -6.73 9.30 15.89
N GLU A 27 -5.91 10.34 15.69
CA GLU A 27 -6.03 11.28 14.56
C GLU A 27 -5.86 10.57 13.21
N PHE A 28 -4.89 9.66 13.13
CA PHE A 28 -4.65 8.84 11.94
C PHE A 28 -5.85 7.95 11.63
N GLN A 29 -6.41 7.24 12.61
CA GLN A 29 -7.60 6.40 12.43
C GLN A 29 -8.84 7.20 12.05
N THR A 30 -8.95 8.43 12.55
CA THR A 30 -10.04 9.35 12.18
C THR A 30 -9.93 9.76 10.71
N SER A 31 -8.72 10.02 10.23
CA SER A 31 -8.45 10.42 8.84
C SER A 31 -8.51 9.23 7.87
N PHE A 32 -8.12 8.04 8.34
CA PHE A 32 -8.00 6.80 7.56
C PHE A 32 -8.75 5.65 8.22
N PRO A 33 -10.09 5.70 8.26
CA PRO A 33 -10.89 4.71 8.95
C PRO A 33 -10.73 3.32 8.31
N GLY A 34 -10.49 2.31 9.15
CA GLY A 34 -10.37 0.92 8.74
C GLY A 34 -9.02 0.52 8.15
N VAL A 35 -7.99 1.38 8.22
CA VAL A 35 -6.60 0.98 7.90
C VAL A 35 -6.07 -0.02 8.94
N LEU A 36 -5.33 -1.03 8.47
CA LEU A 36 -4.61 -1.97 9.34
C LEU A 36 -3.48 -1.26 10.09
N LEU A 37 -3.41 -1.45 11.41
CA LEU A 37 -2.43 -0.79 12.28
C LEU A 37 -1.58 -1.74 13.12
N ASP A 38 -1.79 -3.05 13.02
CA ASP A 38 -1.01 -4.05 13.73
C ASP A 38 -0.25 -4.91 12.70
N PRO A 39 1.09 -4.81 12.63
CA PRO A 39 2.00 -4.08 13.52
C PRO A 39 2.18 -2.58 13.18
N GLY A 40 1.59 -2.08 12.09
CA GLY A 40 1.60 -0.67 11.70
C GLY A 40 0.83 -0.45 10.39
N PRO A 41 0.59 0.80 9.94
CA PRO A 41 0.04 1.07 8.62
C PRO A 41 0.85 0.39 7.53
N LEU A 42 0.14 -0.23 6.59
CA LEU A 42 0.75 -0.95 5.49
C LEU A 42 0.46 -0.27 4.15
N LYS A 43 1.43 -0.35 3.24
CA LYS A 43 1.24 -0.16 1.80
C LYS A 43 1.81 -1.36 1.07
N PHE A 44 1.42 -1.56 -0.18
CA PHE A 44 2.11 -2.50 -1.05
C PHE A 44 2.64 -1.79 -2.28
N SER A 45 3.75 -2.27 -2.81
CA SER A 45 4.23 -1.92 -4.15
C SER A 45 4.14 -3.13 -5.07
N GLY A 46 4.24 -2.93 -6.38
CA GLY A 46 4.27 -4.02 -7.34
C GLY A 46 4.15 -3.56 -8.78
N THR A 47 4.19 -4.51 -9.71
CA THR A 47 4.12 -4.24 -11.15
C THR A 47 2.71 -4.46 -11.66
N VAL A 48 2.18 -3.45 -12.35
CA VAL A 48 0.83 -3.49 -12.93
C VAL A 48 0.80 -4.41 -14.14
N VAL A 49 -0.06 -5.42 -14.12
CA VAL A 49 -0.38 -6.26 -15.28
C VAL A 49 -1.56 -5.68 -16.03
N GLU A 50 -2.60 -5.30 -15.28
CA GLU A 50 -3.85 -4.75 -15.80
C GLU A 50 -4.36 -3.68 -14.84
N ASP A 51 -4.89 -2.58 -15.36
CA ASP A 51 -5.66 -1.61 -14.58
C ASP A 51 -6.91 -1.20 -15.35
N SER A 52 -8.03 -1.84 -15.04
CA SER A 52 -9.35 -1.56 -15.64
C SER A 52 -9.80 -0.10 -15.43
N ALA A 53 -9.25 0.63 -14.45
CA ALA A 53 -9.57 2.03 -14.22
C ALA A 53 -8.69 3.01 -15.02
N GLY A 54 -7.69 2.53 -15.76
CA GLY A 54 -6.84 3.34 -16.64
C GLY A 54 -5.95 4.37 -15.93
N ARG A 55 -5.63 4.15 -14.64
CA ARG A 55 -4.73 5.03 -13.87
C ARG A 55 -3.26 4.71 -14.18
N TYR A 56 -2.96 3.44 -14.44
CA TYR A 56 -1.61 2.95 -14.71
C TYR A 56 -1.54 2.21 -16.04
N LYS A 57 -0.35 2.24 -16.66
CA LYS A 57 -0.07 1.43 -17.85
C LYS A 57 0.47 0.06 -17.43
N PRO A 58 0.17 -1.03 -18.17
CA PRO A 58 0.84 -2.31 -17.97
C PRO A 58 2.37 -2.17 -17.99
N GLY A 59 3.04 -2.85 -17.06
CA GLY A 59 4.49 -2.80 -16.84
C GLY A 59 4.97 -1.67 -15.93
N TRP A 60 4.11 -0.74 -15.50
CA TRP A 60 4.49 0.30 -14.54
C TRP A 60 4.58 -0.26 -13.12
N HIS A 61 5.47 0.32 -12.32
CA HIS A 61 5.54 0.05 -10.89
C HIS A 61 4.64 1.02 -10.12
N MET A 62 3.82 0.50 -9.21
CA MET A 62 2.89 1.29 -8.39
C MET A 62 3.17 1.10 -6.90
N ILE A 63 2.72 2.08 -6.10
CA ILE A 63 2.61 1.98 -4.64
C ILE A 63 1.18 2.31 -4.26
N SER A 64 0.59 1.51 -3.40
CA SER A 64 -0.80 1.66 -2.98
C SER A 64 -1.01 2.80 -1.99
N SER A 65 -2.29 3.17 -1.79
CA SER A 65 -2.71 3.84 -0.55
C SER A 65 -2.68 2.85 0.63
N TYR A 66 -2.99 3.33 1.83
CA TYR A 66 -3.01 2.49 3.04
C TYR A 66 -3.95 1.31 2.91
N ILE A 67 -3.47 0.15 3.34
CA ILE A 67 -4.18 -1.13 3.28
C ILE A 67 -5.17 -1.22 4.45
N CYS A 68 -6.38 -1.66 4.15
CA CYS A 68 -7.45 -1.95 5.09
C CYS A 68 -7.61 -3.45 5.37
N SER A 69 -7.31 -4.30 4.39
CA SER A 69 -7.33 -5.76 4.57
C SER A 69 -6.47 -6.47 3.54
N ILE A 70 -5.98 -7.66 3.90
CA ILE A 70 -5.22 -8.55 3.02
C ILE A 70 -5.84 -9.95 3.14
N ASP A 71 -6.34 -10.50 2.03
CA ASP A 71 -6.73 -11.90 1.90
C ASP A 71 -5.74 -12.59 0.96
N ARG A 72 -4.65 -13.11 1.53
CA ARG A 72 -3.60 -13.82 0.77
C ARG A 72 -4.12 -15.05 0.05
N LYS A 73 -5.09 -15.78 0.63
CA LYS A 73 -5.62 -17.01 0.01
C LYS A 73 -6.35 -16.71 -1.29
N ARG A 74 -7.00 -15.56 -1.37
CA ARG A 74 -7.71 -15.10 -2.58
C ARG A 74 -6.87 -14.16 -3.45
N GLY A 75 -5.67 -13.78 -3.01
CA GLY A 75 -4.84 -12.78 -3.69
C GLY A 75 -5.55 -11.43 -3.76
N ILE A 76 -6.15 -10.97 -2.66
CA ILE A 76 -6.89 -9.70 -2.60
C ILE A 76 -6.24 -8.77 -1.58
N ILE A 77 -5.96 -7.53 -1.99
CA ILE A 77 -5.57 -6.45 -1.10
C ILE A 77 -6.57 -5.32 -1.23
N GLU A 78 -7.15 -4.89 -0.12
CA GLU A 78 -8.07 -3.77 -0.12
C GLU A 78 -7.45 -2.53 0.52
N THR A 79 -7.64 -1.40 -0.14
CA THR A 79 -7.44 -0.07 0.45
C THR A 79 -8.80 0.58 0.71
N MET A 80 -8.81 1.82 1.20
CA MET A 80 -10.06 2.52 1.51
C MET A 80 -11.01 2.61 0.30
N ASN A 81 -10.48 2.79 -0.90
CA ASN A 81 -11.27 3.06 -2.11
C ASN A 81 -11.09 2.02 -3.23
N THR A 82 -10.17 1.07 -3.09
CA THR A 82 -9.75 0.19 -4.18
C THR A 82 -9.55 -1.24 -3.69
N ILE A 83 -9.90 -2.22 -4.52
CA ILE A 83 -9.62 -3.65 -4.31
C ILE A 83 -8.68 -4.11 -5.41
N TYR A 84 -7.49 -4.55 -5.05
CA TYR A 84 -6.48 -5.06 -5.97
C TYR A 84 -6.48 -6.58 -5.95
N LYS A 85 -6.24 -7.18 -7.12
CA LYS A 85 -5.86 -8.59 -7.24
C LYS A 85 -4.35 -8.67 -7.28
N VAL A 86 -3.78 -9.58 -6.50
CA VAL A 86 -2.35 -9.81 -6.44
C VAL A 86 -2.05 -11.28 -6.68
N ILE A 87 -0.97 -11.56 -7.40
CA ILE A 87 -0.45 -12.92 -7.55
C ILE A 87 0.71 -13.06 -6.58
N ASP A 88 0.54 -13.94 -5.60
CA ASP A 88 1.60 -14.27 -4.64
C ASP A 88 2.57 -15.26 -5.31
N GLU A 89 3.76 -14.76 -5.64
CA GLU A 89 4.86 -15.53 -6.23
C GLU A 89 5.95 -15.84 -5.17
N GLY A 90 5.69 -15.59 -3.87
CA GLY A 90 6.68 -15.75 -2.81
C GLY A 90 7.68 -14.58 -2.69
N ASN A 91 7.37 -13.44 -3.30
CA ASN A 91 8.23 -12.25 -3.34
C ASN A 91 8.05 -11.30 -2.13
N ASP A 92 7.14 -11.63 -1.20
CA ASP A 92 6.78 -10.78 -0.05
C ASP A 92 7.70 -11.00 1.17
N GLU A 93 8.73 -11.84 1.03
CA GLU A 93 9.78 -12.05 2.02
C GLU A 93 11.04 -11.27 1.63
N LEU A 94 10.97 -9.94 1.64
CA LEU A 94 12.20 -9.17 1.84
C LEU A 94 12.47 -9.06 3.35
N PRO A 95 13.73 -9.20 3.79
CA PRO A 95 14.08 -8.95 5.19
C PRO A 95 13.63 -7.54 5.57
N ASP A 96 13.16 -7.36 6.80
CA ASP A 96 12.81 -6.07 7.40
C ASP A 96 13.88 -5.02 7.03
N MET A 97 13.53 -4.11 6.12
CA MET A 97 14.44 -3.06 5.64
C MET A 97 14.41 -1.83 6.55
N GLY A 98 13.69 -1.86 7.67
CA GLY A 98 13.51 -0.70 8.53
C GLY A 98 12.99 0.54 7.77
N ASN A 99 13.36 1.73 8.25
CA ASN A 99 12.97 3.02 7.67
C ASN A 99 13.67 3.36 6.33
N ASP A 100 14.40 2.43 5.70
CA ASP A 100 15.17 2.73 4.48
C ASP A 100 14.30 2.93 3.23
N ILE A 101 13.01 2.56 3.30
CA ILE A 101 12.04 2.85 2.26
C ILE A 101 11.23 4.09 2.69
N LEU A 102 11.65 5.27 2.17
CA LEU A 102 10.86 6.51 2.00
C LEU A 102 10.97 7.62 3.07
N ASN A 103 12.15 8.22 3.22
CA ASN A 103 12.18 9.70 3.20
C ASN A 103 11.96 10.17 1.74
N ILE A 104 10.74 10.06 1.20
CA ILE A 104 10.38 10.86 0.02
C ILE A 104 10.15 12.27 0.51
N LEU A 105 11.21 13.08 0.43
CA LEU A 105 11.09 14.53 0.47
C LEU A 105 10.56 14.97 -0.90
N TYR A 106 9.28 15.34 -0.97
CA TYR A 106 8.83 16.19 -2.07
C TYR A 106 9.62 17.49 -1.97
N LYS A 107 10.66 17.66 -2.80
CA LYS A 107 11.27 18.97 -3.02
C LYS A 107 10.16 19.85 -3.60
N ASP A 108 9.76 20.85 -2.84
CA ASP A 108 8.90 21.92 -3.32
C ASP A 108 9.50 22.47 -4.63
N PRO A 109 8.81 22.39 -5.78
CA PRO A 109 9.36 22.82 -7.06
C PRO A 109 9.48 24.34 -7.20
N LYS A 110 9.27 25.11 -6.12
CA LYS A 110 9.38 26.57 -6.12
C LYS A 110 10.21 27.09 -4.95
N LYS A 111 11.53 27.07 -5.11
CA LYS A 111 12.43 28.14 -4.64
C LYS A 111 13.36 28.53 -5.76
#